data_AF-A0A323UZJ7-F1
#
_entry.id   AF-A0A323UZJ7-F1
#
_cell.length_a   1.000
_cell.length_b   1.000
_cell.length_c   1.000
_cell.angle_alpha   90.00
_cell.angle_beta   90.00
_cell.angle_gamma   90.00
#
_symmetry.space_group_name_H-M   'P 1'
#
loop_
_entity.id
_entity.type
_entity.pdbx_description
1 polymer ?
#
loop_
_entity_poly.entity_id
_entity_poly.type
_entity_poly.pdbx_seq_one_letter_code
_entity_poly.pdbx_strand_id
1 'polypeptide(L)'
;MKPSYVVLKNNHYTSDKFRSDYVSGEALYSEIGLDQAALIKQNSGYVNTCATRMSLALIKSGVPIHGRLKVKNGKYKGRTVEPGAKLLADQLASPHALGKPQIFKATDAPAKLTGKKGVVFFWKIDGYGGGHIDVIETTNSTQVCNSACYFSAKEVWFWPLD
;
A
#
# COMPACT_ATOMS: atom_id res chain seq x y z
N MET A 1 9.44 0.92 15.05
CA MET A 1 8.25 0.41 15.77
C MET A 1 7.19 0.08 14.71
N LYS A 2 6.53 -1.08 14.80
CA LYS A 2 5.44 -1.44 13.88
C LYS A 2 4.18 -0.66 14.27
N PRO A 3 3.43 -0.08 13.33
CA PRO A 3 2.18 0.60 13.65
C PRO A 3 1.11 -0.45 14.00
N SER A 4 0.09 -0.08 14.77
CA SER A 4 -1.09 -0.92 14.88
C SER A 4 -1.85 -0.94 13.55
N TYR A 5 -2.51 -2.05 13.26
CA TYR A 5 -3.32 -2.22 12.06
C TYR A 5 -4.39 -1.14 11.95
N VAL A 6 -5.10 -0.85 13.06
CA VAL A 6 -6.19 0.14 13.07
C VAL A 6 -5.68 1.54 12.72
N VAL A 7 -4.55 1.96 13.30
CA VAL A 7 -3.95 3.27 13.00
C VAL A 7 -3.52 3.34 11.53
N LEU A 8 -2.87 2.29 11.02
CA LEU A 8 -2.44 2.25 9.62
C LEU A 8 -3.63 2.28 8.66
N LYS A 9 -4.67 1.47 8.93
CA LYS A 9 -5.89 1.41 8.11
C LYS A 9 -6.62 2.76 8.08
N ASN A 10 -6.78 3.41 9.23
CA ASN A 10 -7.43 4.73 9.31
C ASN A 10 -6.66 5.82 8.55
N ASN A 11 -5.33 5.66 8.43
CA ASN A 11 -4.48 6.57 7.65
C ASN A 11 -4.36 6.18 6.17
N HIS A 12 -4.89 5.01 5.76
CA HIS A 12 -4.78 4.49 4.41
C HIS A 12 -6.00 4.85 3.57
N TYR A 13 -5.82 5.80 2.65
CA TYR A 13 -6.88 6.15 1.70
C TYR A 13 -7.17 5.04 0.71
N THR A 14 -8.41 4.56 0.67
CA THR A 14 -8.83 3.57 -0.33
C THR A 14 -8.88 4.16 -1.73
N SER A 15 -8.50 3.36 -2.73
CA SER A 15 -8.73 3.65 -4.15
C SER A 15 -10.01 3.01 -4.70
N ASP A 16 -10.79 2.31 -3.87
CA ASP A 16 -12.08 1.75 -4.28
C ASP A 16 -13.13 2.85 -4.39
N LYS A 17 -13.53 3.18 -5.62
CA LYS A 17 -14.48 4.24 -5.94
C LYS A 17 -15.90 4.00 -5.40
N PHE A 18 -16.22 2.79 -4.97
CA PHE A 18 -17.53 2.44 -4.44
C PHE A 18 -17.61 2.61 -2.91
N ARG A 19 -16.48 2.89 -2.26
CA ARG A 19 -16.45 3.17 -0.82
C ARG A 19 -16.71 4.64 -0.52
N SER A 20 -17.41 4.90 0.58
CA SER A 20 -17.73 6.26 1.03
C SER A 20 -16.50 7.06 1.46
N ASP A 21 -15.42 6.40 1.86
CA ASP A 21 -14.14 6.99 2.24
C ASP A 21 -13.10 7.00 1.10
N TYR A 22 -13.56 6.84 -0.14
CA TYR A 22 -12.72 6.94 -1.35
C TYR A 22 -12.01 8.30 -1.45
N VAL A 23 -10.74 8.26 -1.81
CA VAL A 23 -9.96 9.44 -2.19
C VAL A 23 -9.39 9.21 -3.58
N SER A 24 -9.61 10.13 -4.50
CA SER A 24 -9.08 10.04 -5.86
C SER A 24 -7.55 10.13 -5.90
N GLY A 25 -6.93 9.67 -6.98
CA GLY A 25 -5.49 9.85 -7.18
C GLY A 25 -5.12 11.34 -7.20
N GLU A 26 -5.96 12.17 -7.84
CA GLU A 26 -5.75 13.61 -7.93
C GLU A 26 -5.75 14.26 -6.54
N ALA A 27 -6.73 13.93 -5.70
CA ALA A 27 -6.79 14.41 -4.32
C ALA A 27 -5.59 13.94 -3.48
N LEU A 28 -5.19 12.67 -3.62
CA LEU A 28 -4.01 12.11 -2.95
C LEU A 28 -2.72 12.87 -3.32
N TYR A 29 -2.47 13.09 -4.60
CA TYR A 29 -1.27 13.79 -5.05
C TYR A 29 -1.31 15.29 -4.71
N SER A 30 -2.50 15.91 -4.79
CA SER A 30 -2.72 17.30 -4.39
C SER A 30 -2.39 17.53 -2.92
N GLU A 31 -2.79 16.61 -2.02
CA GLU A 31 -2.45 16.67 -0.58
C GLU A 31 -0.92 16.78 -0.36
N ILE A 32 -0.13 16.05 -1.14
CA ILE A 32 1.34 16.06 -1.04
C ILE A 32 1.99 17.13 -1.94
N GLY A 33 1.20 18.02 -2.55
CA GLY A 33 1.67 19.14 -3.36
C GLY A 33 2.20 18.73 -4.74
N LEU A 34 1.63 17.68 -5.33
CA LEU A 34 1.98 17.18 -6.66
C LEU A 34 0.75 17.14 -7.57
N ASP A 35 0.97 17.36 -8.87
CA ASP A 35 -0.06 17.22 -9.90
C ASP A 35 0.02 15.80 -10.50
N GLN A 36 -1.02 14.99 -10.30
CA GLN A 36 -1.05 13.63 -10.82
C GLN A 36 -1.04 13.60 -12.35
N ALA A 37 -1.76 14.49 -13.03
CA ALA A 37 -1.82 14.50 -14.48
C ALA A 37 -0.44 14.83 -15.08
N ALA A 38 0.28 15.76 -14.48
CA ALA A 38 1.68 16.05 -14.85
C ALA A 38 2.60 14.84 -14.63
N LEU A 39 2.44 14.12 -13.51
CA LEU A 39 3.19 12.90 -13.24
C LEU A 39 2.88 11.79 -14.26
N ILE A 40 1.60 11.54 -14.56
CA ILE A 40 1.16 10.53 -15.53
C ILE A 40 1.75 10.81 -16.92
N LYS A 41 1.84 12.09 -17.33
CA LYS A 41 2.49 12.48 -18.60
C LYS A 41 3.98 12.11 -18.64
N GLN A 42 4.67 12.13 -17.49
CA GLN A 42 6.08 11.74 -17.39
C GLN A 42 6.23 10.22 -17.34
N ASN A 43 5.32 9.54 -16.65
CA ASN A 43 5.30 8.09 -16.52
C ASN A 43 3.87 7.61 -16.22
N SER A 44 3.29 6.85 -17.16
CA SER A 44 1.92 6.33 -17.03
C SER A 44 1.71 5.43 -15.80
N GLY A 45 2.79 4.90 -15.21
CA GLY A 45 2.74 4.15 -13.96
C GLY A 45 2.17 4.92 -12.77
N TYR A 46 2.17 6.26 -12.79
CA TYR A 46 1.55 7.10 -11.73
C TYR A 46 0.01 7.03 -11.69
N VAL A 47 -0.62 6.37 -12.67
CA VAL A 47 -2.03 5.95 -12.56
C VAL A 47 -2.21 4.97 -11.40
N ASN A 48 -1.23 4.09 -11.16
CA ASN A 48 -1.24 3.20 -10.02
C ASN A 48 -0.80 3.94 -8.75
N THR A 49 -1.70 4.03 -7.77
CA THR A 49 -1.49 4.83 -6.56
C THR A 49 -1.31 4.00 -5.30
N CYS A 50 -1.32 2.66 -5.37
CA CYS A 50 -1.31 1.79 -4.19
C CYS A 50 -0.12 2.07 -3.27
N ALA A 51 1.09 2.16 -3.84
CA ALA A 51 2.30 2.39 -3.07
C ALA A 51 2.40 3.83 -2.53
N THR A 52 1.89 4.83 -3.26
CA THR A 52 1.80 6.21 -2.78
C THR A 52 0.83 6.31 -1.58
N ARG A 53 -0.33 5.64 -1.65
CA ARG A 53 -1.31 5.56 -0.55
C ARG A 53 -0.71 4.89 0.67
N MET A 54 -0.10 3.71 0.49
CA MET A 54 0.56 2.99 1.57
C MET A 54 1.73 3.79 2.16
N SER A 55 2.58 4.39 1.32
CA SER A 55 3.68 5.25 1.74
C SER A 55 3.21 6.39 2.64
N LEU A 56 2.16 7.10 2.24
CA LEU A 56 1.60 8.19 3.01
C LEU A 56 0.97 7.70 4.32
N ALA A 57 0.26 6.56 4.29
CA ALA A 57 -0.33 5.95 5.48
C ALA A 57 0.74 5.55 6.52
N LEU A 58 1.86 4.97 6.05
CA LEU A 58 3.02 4.61 6.87
C LEU A 58 3.64 5.85 7.52
N ILE A 59 3.87 6.93 6.76
CA ILE A 59 4.37 8.20 7.28
C ILE A 59 3.43 8.76 8.35
N LYS A 60 2.11 8.77 8.06
CA LYS A 60 1.07 9.22 9.00
C LYS A 60 1.05 8.40 10.29
N SER A 61 1.44 7.14 10.19
CA SER A 61 1.51 6.18 11.31
C SER A 61 2.89 6.12 11.98
N GLY A 62 3.79 7.06 11.67
CA GLY A 62 5.12 7.16 12.31
C GLY A 62 6.16 6.17 11.79
N VAL A 63 5.89 5.44 10.70
CA VAL A 63 6.86 4.53 10.08
C VAL A 63 7.71 5.32 9.08
N PRO A 64 9.04 5.37 9.26
CA PRO A 64 9.92 6.00 8.28
C PRO A 64 9.97 5.17 7.01
N ILE A 65 9.80 5.84 5.87
CA ILE A 65 10.02 5.29 4.54
C ILE A 65 10.90 6.24 3.74
N HIS A 66 11.61 5.70 2.76
CA HIS A 66 12.42 6.47 1.83
C HIS A 66 11.87 6.29 0.42
N GLY A 67 11.52 7.37 -0.24
CA GLY A 67 10.89 7.31 -1.54
C GLY A 67 11.51 8.24 -2.56
N ARG A 68 11.08 8.06 -3.80
CA ARG A 68 11.54 8.83 -4.96
C ARG A 68 10.75 10.12 -5.18
N LEU A 69 9.54 10.23 -4.63
CA LEU A 69 8.72 11.44 -4.72
C LEU A 69 8.79 12.24 -3.43
N LYS A 70 9.16 13.53 -3.53
CA LYS A 70 9.20 14.45 -2.38
C LYS A 70 7.82 15.04 -2.12
N VAL A 71 7.37 14.97 -0.86
CA VAL A 71 6.18 15.66 -0.37
C VAL A 71 6.49 17.16 -0.29
N LYS A 72 5.71 17.97 -1.01
CA LYS A 72 5.94 19.42 -1.16
C LYS A 72 5.07 20.29 -0.24
N ASN A 73 3.96 19.75 0.26
CA ASN A 73 2.97 20.47 1.08
C ASN A 73 2.57 19.69 2.34
N GLY A 74 1.84 20.37 3.23
CA GLY A 74 1.22 19.80 4.42
C GLY A 74 2.19 19.45 5.55
N LYS A 75 1.66 18.77 6.57
CA LYS A 75 2.38 18.37 7.80
C LYS A 75 3.64 17.54 7.53
N TYR A 76 3.67 16.80 6.43
CA TYR A 76 4.75 15.88 6.06
C TYR A 76 5.68 16.44 4.97
N LYS A 77 5.63 17.75 4.70
CA LYS A 77 6.54 18.43 3.77
C LYS A 77 8.00 18.05 4.04
N GLY A 78 8.74 17.75 2.98
CA GLY A 78 10.15 17.34 3.05
C GLY A 78 10.37 15.84 3.22
N ARG A 79 9.35 15.07 3.62
CA ARG A 79 9.37 13.60 3.57
C ARG A 79 9.25 13.12 2.12
N THR A 80 9.45 11.82 1.92
CA THR A 80 9.36 11.18 0.61
C THR A 80 8.40 10.00 0.63
N VAL A 81 7.72 9.76 -0.50
CA VAL A 81 6.83 8.62 -0.74
C VAL A 81 7.38 7.76 -1.88
N GLU A 82 7.23 6.45 -1.76
CA GLU A 82 7.69 5.49 -2.77
C GLU A 82 6.50 5.04 -3.65
N PRO A 83 6.45 5.46 -4.93
CA PRO A 83 5.32 5.14 -5.81
C PRO A 83 5.37 3.73 -6.40
N GLY A 84 6.47 2.99 -6.26
CA GLY A 84 6.63 1.61 -6.76
C GLY A 84 6.32 0.57 -5.70
N ALA A 85 5.27 -0.23 -5.89
CA ALA A 85 4.82 -1.22 -4.91
C ALA A 85 5.89 -2.22 -4.50
N LYS A 86 6.69 -2.74 -5.44
CA LYS A 86 7.79 -3.67 -5.14
C LYS A 86 8.91 -3.01 -4.33
N LEU A 87 9.32 -1.80 -4.71
CA LEU A 87 10.36 -1.05 -4.00
C LEU A 87 9.92 -0.70 -2.58
N LEU A 88 8.64 -0.36 -2.38
CA LEU A 88 8.08 -0.17 -1.05
C LEU A 88 8.06 -1.48 -0.26
N ALA A 89 7.58 -2.59 -0.86
CA ALA A 89 7.58 -3.91 -0.23
C ALA A 89 8.99 -4.35 0.22
N ASP A 90 10.01 -4.10 -0.60
CA ASP A 90 11.41 -4.38 -0.25
C ASP A 90 11.90 -3.56 0.94
N GLN A 91 11.52 -2.28 1.02
CA GLN A 91 11.80 -1.46 2.20
C GLN A 91 11.10 -2.00 3.45
N LEU A 92 9.84 -2.42 3.33
CA LEU A 92 9.09 -2.98 4.46
C LEU A 92 9.71 -4.28 4.98
N ALA A 93 10.33 -5.07 4.10
CA ALA A 93 11.05 -6.30 4.44
C ALA A 93 12.31 -6.05 5.30
N SER A 94 12.79 -4.81 5.39
CA SER A 94 13.93 -4.42 6.23
C SER A 94 13.60 -4.56 7.72
N PRO A 95 14.56 -5.00 8.57
CA PRO A 95 14.40 -5.04 10.03
C PRO A 95 14.02 -3.69 10.66
N HIS A 96 14.39 -2.58 10.02
CA HIS A 96 14.10 -1.23 10.52
C HIS A 96 12.69 -0.73 10.18
N ALA A 97 11.95 -1.46 9.33
CA ALA A 97 10.56 -1.18 8.97
C ALA A 97 9.61 -2.19 9.62
N LEU A 98 9.10 -3.17 8.86
CA LEU A 98 8.19 -4.21 9.35
C LEU A 98 8.88 -5.57 9.53
N GLY A 99 10.12 -5.72 9.08
CA GLY A 99 10.85 -6.99 9.08
C GLY A 99 10.39 -7.93 7.97
N LYS A 100 10.94 -9.16 7.93
CA LYS A 100 10.66 -10.12 6.87
C LYS A 100 9.15 -10.45 6.78
N PRO A 101 8.52 -10.41 5.59
CA PRO A 101 7.15 -10.86 5.40
C PRO A 101 7.03 -12.38 5.48
N GLN A 102 5.82 -12.84 5.75
CA GLN A 102 5.40 -14.20 5.41
C GLN A 102 5.11 -14.23 3.90
N ILE A 103 5.76 -15.13 3.17
CA ILE A 103 5.59 -15.24 1.71
C ILE A 103 4.83 -16.52 1.40
N PHE A 104 3.76 -16.38 0.62
CA PHE A 104 2.89 -17.48 0.22
C PHE A 104 2.79 -17.55 -1.31
N LYS A 105 2.53 -18.75 -1.83
CA LYS A 105 1.92 -18.88 -3.16
C LYS A 105 0.52 -18.26 -3.09
N ALA A 106 0.10 -17.59 -4.14
CA ALA A 106 -1.18 -16.87 -4.11
C ALA A 106 -2.40 -17.79 -3.92
N THR A 107 -2.33 -19.03 -4.43
CA THR A 107 -3.36 -20.07 -4.23
C THR A 107 -3.57 -20.45 -2.76
N ASP A 108 -2.51 -20.37 -1.94
CA ASP A 108 -2.54 -20.79 -0.54
C ASP A 108 -2.86 -19.61 0.39
N ALA A 109 -2.68 -18.37 -0.12
CA ALA A 109 -2.74 -17.16 0.68
C ALA A 109 -4.10 -16.95 1.38
N PRO A 110 -5.28 -17.15 0.75
CA PRO A 110 -6.57 -16.99 1.44
C PRO A 110 -6.67 -17.80 2.73
N ALA A 111 -6.34 -19.10 2.67
CA ALA A 111 -6.37 -19.98 3.83
C ALA A 111 -5.33 -19.60 4.90
N LYS A 112 -4.14 -19.16 4.50
CA LYS A 112 -3.07 -18.73 5.42
C LYS A 112 -3.34 -17.38 6.08
N LEU A 113 -4.20 -16.56 5.49
CA LEU A 113 -4.57 -15.23 5.98
C LEU A 113 -5.85 -15.23 6.83
N THR A 114 -6.57 -16.35 6.93
CA THR A 114 -7.76 -16.48 7.77
C THR A 114 -7.52 -16.02 9.21
N GLY A 115 -8.34 -15.08 9.68
CA GLY A 115 -8.26 -14.54 11.04
C GLY A 115 -7.11 -13.55 11.25
N LYS A 116 -6.39 -13.17 10.18
CA LYS A 116 -5.26 -12.24 10.25
C LYS A 116 -5.61 -10.89 9.64
N LYS A 117 -4.81 -9.89 10.03
CA LYS A 117 -4.85 -8.51 9.53
C LYS A 117 -3.44 -7.95 9.44
N GLY A 118 -3.22 -7.01 8.54
CA GLY A 118 -1.88 -6.44 8.31
C GLY A 118 -1.70 -5.79 6.95
N VAL A 119 -0.45 -5.66 6.54
CA VAL A 119 -0.07 -5.20 5.20
C VAL A 119 0.05 -6.42 4.28
N VAL A 120 -0.46 -6.32 3.06
CA VAL A 120 -0.33 -7.34 2.02
C VAL A 120 0.28 -6.75 0.76
N PHE A 121 1.16 -7.49 0.11
CA PHE A 121 1.69 -7.18 -1.20
C PHE A 121 1.51 -8.36 -2.14
N PHE A 122 0.79 -8.12 -3.24
CA PHE A 122 0.52 -9.06 -4.31
C PHE A 122 1.56 -8.84 -5.42
N TRP A 123 2.45 -9.82 -5.62
CA TRP A 123 3.59 -9.66 -6.53
C TRP A 123 3.40 -10.39 -7.86
N LYS A 124 3.72 -9.67 -8.95
CA LYS A 124 3.56 -10.12 -10.34
C LYS A 124 2.11 -10.51 -10.65
N ILE A 125 1.23 -9.51 -10.67
CA ILE A 125 -0.16 -9.68 -11.10
C ILE A 125 -0.17 -9.71 -12.64
N ASP A 126 -0.72 -10.78 -13.21
CA ASP A 126 -0.76 -10.95 -14.67
C ASP A 126 -1.59 -9.82 -15.34
N GLY A 127 -1.06 -9.24 -16.41
CA GLY A 127 -1.69 -8.14 -17.15
C GLY A 127 -1.69 -6.76 -16.47
N TYR A 128 -1.15 -6.65 -15.25
CA TYR A 128 -1.20 -5.40 -14.45
C TYR A 128 0.08 -4.55 -14.54
N GLY A 129 1.19 -5.10 -15.04
CA GLY A 129 2.45 -4.39 -15.20
C GLY A 129 3.18 -4.08 -13.87
N GLY A 130 2.93 -4.86 -12.81
CA GLY A 130 3.56 -4.66 -11.50
C GLY A 130 2.97 -5.53 -10.39
N GLY A 131 2.91 -4.97 -9.19
CA GLY A 131 2.24 -5.57 -8.02
C GLY A 131 1.33 -4.55 -7.34
N HIS A 132 0.56 -5.01 -6.36
CA HIS A 132 -0.36 -4.18 -5.58
C HIS A 132 -0.06 -4.32 -4.09
N ILE A 133 0.05 -3.22 -3.37
CA ILE A 133 0.24 -3.21 -1.91
C ILE A 133 -0.97 -2.56 -1.24
N ASP A 134 -1.48 -3.18 -0.18
CA ASP A 134 -2.70 -2.75 0.51
C ASP A 134 -2.64 -3.12 1.99
N VAL A 135 -3.66 -2.71 2.75
CA VAL A 135 -3.96 -3.32 4.05
C VAL A 135 -5.08 -4.34 3.87
N ILE A 136 -5.00 -5.45 4.62
CA ILE A 136 -5.94 -6.56 4.55
C ILE A 136 -6.40 -6.97 5.94
N GLU A 137 -7.66 -7.40 6.05
CA GLU A 137 -8.22 -8.09 7.20
C GLU A 137 -9.10 -9.25 6.75
N THR A 138 -9.51 -10.08 7.72
CA THR A 138 -10.54 -11.09 7.49
C THR A 138 -11.87 -10.60 8.09
N THR A 139 -12.93 -10.60 7.29
CA THR A 139 -14.31 -10.36 7.72
C THR A 139 -15.16 -11.56 7.32
N ASN A 140 -15.83 -12.21 8.28
CA ASN A 140 -16.65 -13.42 8.03
C ASN A 140 -15.91 -14.46 7.17
N SER A 141 -14.67 -14.80 7.52
CA SER A 141 -13.78 -15.73 6.79
C SER A 141 -13.38 -15.31 5.38
N THR A 142 -13.71 -14.09 4.95
CA THR A 142 -13.33 -13.53 3.65
C THR A 142 -12.21 -12.51 3.81
N GLN A 143 -11.19 -12.57 2.95
CA GLN A 143 -10.13 -11.57 2.93
C GLN A 143 -10.62 -10.29 2.25
N VAL A 144 -10.54 -9.18 2.98
CA VAL A 144 -10.98 -7.86 2.51
C VAL A 144 -9.78 -6.93 2.53
N CYS A 145 -9.41 -6.43 1.36
CA CYS A 145 -8.41 -5.38 1.23
C CYS A 145 -9.08 -4.02 1.28
N ASN A 146 -8.36 -3.00 1.76
CA ASN A 146 -8.94 -1.68 1.88
C ASN A 146 -9.25 -1.05 0.52
N SER A 147 -8.44 -1.34 -0.51
CA SER A 147 -8.72 -0.94 -1.90
C SER A 147 -9.04 -2.12 -2.81
N ALA A 148 -8.17 -3.12 -2.91
CA ALA A 148 -8.39 -4.29 -3.78
C ALA A 148 -7.46 -5.46 -3.42
N CYS A 149 -7.97 -6.69 -3.51
CA CYS A 149 -7.16 -7.90 -3.36
C CYS A 149 -6.88 -8.54 -4.73
N TYR A 150 -5.65 -9.01 -4.94
CA TYR A 150 -5.22 -9.61 -6.21
C TYR A 150 -4.61 -11.00 -6.00
N PHE A 151 -5.43 -11.98 -5.59
CA PHE A 151 -4.99 -13.36 -5.40
C PHE A 151 -4.67 -14.10 -6.72
N SER A 152 -4.81 -13.45 -7.87
CA SER A 152 -4.27 -13.89 -9.16
C SER A 152 -2.77 -13.60 -9.35
N ALA A 153 -2.11 -12.98 -8.37
CA ALA A 153 -0.67 -12.76 -8.37
C ALA A 153 0.14 -14.06 -8.30
N LYS A 154 1.46 -14.00 -8.53
CA LYS A 154 2.35 -15.16 -8.35
C LYS A 154 2.67 -15.42 -6.88
N GLU A 155 2.90 -14.36 -6.12
CA GLU A 155 3.26 -14.42 -4.70
C GLU A 155 2.44 -13.43 -3.89
N VAL A 156 2.18 -13.77 -2.62
CA VAL A 156 1.56 -12.90 -1.64
C VAL A 156 2.50 -12.74 -0.45
N TRP A 157 2.92 -11.51 -0.19
CA TRP A 157 3.77 -11.15 0.93
C TRP A 157 2.90 -10.51 2.00
N PHE A 158 3.05 -10.93 3.25
CA PHE A 158 2.18 -10.50 4.33
C PHE A 158 2.98 -10.12 5.58
N TRP A 159 2.68 -8.93 6.12
CA TRP A 159 3.20 -8.47 7.40
C TRP A 159 2.04 -8.39 8.40
N PRO A 160 1.96 -9.29 9.38
CA PRO A 160 0.94 -9.22 10.41
C PRO A 160 1.13 -7.96 11.25
N LEU A 161 0.01 -7.30 11.57
CA LEU A 161 -0.07 -6.17 12.48
C LEU A 161 -1.19 -6.40 13.50
N ASP A 162 -1.00 -5.87 14.70
CA ASP A 162 -1.97 -5.98 15.81
C ASP A 162 -3.02 -4.87 15.77
#